data_AF-A0A6A5AVK2-F1
#
_entry.id   AF-A0A6A5AVK2-F1
#
_cell.length_a   1.000
_cell.length_b   1.000
_cell.length_c   1.000
_cell.angle_alpha   90.00
_cell.angle_beta   90.00
_cell.angle_gamma   90.00
#
_symmetry.space_group_name_H-M   'P 1'
#
loop_
_entity.id
_entity.type
_entity.pdbx_description
1 polymer ?
#
loop_
_entity_poly.entity_id
_entity_poly.type
_entity_poly.pdbx_seq_one_letter_code
_entity_poly.pdbx_strand_id
1 'polypeptide(L)'
;MIVQLAARFYVFDVDVAQVHHAVRSWHKHIFGDSTSASHFISSYDPFSWISAIAGSGGASSFVRAAVLYLPSHEPEFEIEFRWFRRSWLEMQKAEPSTWRTDIVVYSDGNSPALEALNCSATSRRKSRDDANMCILHPTYTSVYSDAFPYEFADSVNVVGLNGTDLDMYDWVLRTDVDTFLTP
;
A
#
# COMPACT_ATOMS: atom_id res chain seq x y z
N MET A 1 15.88 -55.54 -16.49
CA MET A 1 14.65 -54.91 -15.96
C MET A 1 14.95 -53.42 -15.82
N ILE A 2 14.59 -52.62 -16.83
CA ILE A 2 14.86 -51.17 -16.85
C ILE A 2 13.57 -50.48 -16.42
N VAL A 3 13.64 -49.75 -15.31
CA VAL A 3 12.55 -48.91 -14.80
C VAL A 3 12.65 -47.57 -15.52
N GLN A 4 11.68 -47.24 -16.38
CA GLN A 4 11.55 -45.89 -16.93
C GLN A 4 10.80 -45.01 -15.92
N LEU A 5 11.51 -44.02 -15.38
CA LEU A 5 10.93 -42.88 -14.69
C LEU A 5 10.43 -41.88 -15.73
N ALA A 6 9.11 -41.74 -15.86
CA ALA A 6 8.50 -40.66 -16.63
C ALA A 6 8.29 -39.45 -15.71
N ALA A 7 9.14 -38.43 -15.83
CA ALA A 7 8.92 -37.13 -15.22
C ALA A 7 7.88 -36.36 -16.06
N ARG A 8 6.70 -36.07 -15.50
CA ARG A 8 5.78 -35.09 -16.06
C ARG A 8 6.30 -33.69 -15.73
N PHE A 9 6.92 -33.03 -16.70
CA PHE A 9 7.15 -31.59 -16.65
C PHE A 9 5.84 -30.89 -17.05
N TYR A 10 5.19 -30.23 -16.10
CA TYR A 10 4.16 -29.24 -16.40
C TYR A 10 4.88 -27.93 -16.75
N VAL A 11 4.94 -27.62 -18.04
CA VAL A 11 5.27 -26.27 -18.50
C VAL A 11 3.97 -25.48 -18.44
N PHE A 12 3.87 -24.54 -17.50
CA PHE A 12 2.81 -23.55 -17.52
C PHE A 12 3.17 -22.52 -18.59
N ASP A 13 2.50 -22.60 -19.74
CA ASP A 13 2.51 -21.53 -20.72
C ASP A 13 1.66 -20.39 -20.14
N VAL A 14 2.32 -19.32 -19.69
CA VAL A 14 1.62 -18.14 -19.17
C VAL A 14 1.20 -17.32 -20.37
N ASP A 15 -0.10 -17.35 -20.68
CA ASP A 15 -0.67 -16.51 -21.71
C ASP A 15 -0.59 -15.04 -21.28
N VAL A 16 0.47 -14.37 -21.75
CA VAL A 16 0.76 -12.96 -21.45
C VAL A 16 -0.37 -12.05 -21.95
N ALA A 17 -1.12 -12.44 -23.00
CA ALA A 17 -2.25 -11.66 -23.48
C ALA A 17 -3.44 -11.75 -22.51
N GLN A 18 -3.69 -12.93 -21.94
CA GLN A 18 -4.70 -13.12 -20.90
C GLN A 18 -4.34 -12.37 -19.62
N VAL A 19 -3.07 -12.41 -19.19
CA VAL A 19 -2.59 -11.64 -18.04
C VAL A 19 -2.75 -10.14 -18.32
N HIS A 20 -2.35 -9.66 -19.50
CA HIS A 20 -2.48 -8.26 -19.86
C HIS A 20 -3.95 -7.82 -19.97
N HIS A 21 -4.84 -8.68 -20.44
CA HIS A 21 -6.28 -8.41 -20.46
C HIS A 21 -6.85 -8.35 -19.04
N ALA A 22 -6.48 -9.30 -18.19
CA ALA A 22 -6.87 -9.30 -16.78
C ALA A 22 -6.39 -8.02 -16.09
N VAL A 23 -5.11 -7.65 -16.24
CA VAL A 23 -4.54 -6.41 -15.67
C VAL A 23 -5.23 -5.16 -16.21
N ARG A 24 -5.54 -5.07 -17.50
CA ARG A 24 -6.26 -3.92 -18.07
C ARG A 24 -7.71 -3.85 -17.58
N SER A 25 -8.39 -4.99 -17.49
CA SER A 25 -9.73 -5.09 -16.92
C SER A 25 -9.73 -4.70 -15.44
N TRP A 26 -8.73 -5.16 -14.69
CA TRP A 26 -8.50 -4.81 -13.30
C TRP A 26 -8.26 -3.31 -13.14
N HIS A 27 -7.37 -2.74 -13.96
CA HIS A 27 -7.04 -1.33 -13.93
C HIS A 27 -8.27 -0.47 -14.26
N LYS A 28 -9.02 -0.82 -15.29
CA LYS A 28 -10.27 -0.14 -15.65
C LYS A 28 -11.31 -0.21 -14.53
N HIS A 29 -11.43 -1.35 -13.86
CA HIS A 29 -12.41 -1.55 -12.80
C HIS A 29 -12.04 -0.77 -11.51
N ILE A 30 -10.75 -0.75 -11.17
CA ILE A 30 -10.23 -0.09 -9.96
C ILE A 30 -10.10 1.43 -10.15
N PHE A 31 -9.58 1.89 -11.30
CA PHE A 31 -9.17 3.28 -11.51
C PHE A 31 -10.06 4.06 -12.51
N GLY A 32 -11.03 3.40 -13.16
CA GLY A 32 -11.87 4.01 -14.20
C GLY A 32 -11.21 4.14 -15.58
N ASP A 33 -11.94 4.66 -16.58
CA ASP A 33 -11.50 4.75 -18.00
C ASP A 33 -10.57 5.94 -18.32
N SER A 34 -10.30 6.82 -17.36
CA SER A 34 -9.60 8.09 -17.63
C SER A 34 -8.13 8.06 -17.24
N THR A 35 -7.28 7.54 -18.11
CA THR A 35 -5.88 7.97 -18.21
C THR A 35 -5.46 8.10 -19.68
N SER A 36 -5.70 9.28 -20.26
CA SER A 36 -4.87 9.76 -21.36
C SER A 36 -3.51 10.18 -20.80
N ALA A 37 -2.75 9.23 -20.27
CA ALA A 37 -1.36 9.44 -19.89
C ALA A 37 -0.50 8.70 -20.92
N SER A 38 -0.24 9.37 -22.05
CA SER A 38 0.79 8.94 -22.99
C SER A 38 2.15 9.14 -22.34
N HIS A 39 2.54 8.24 -21.45
CA HIS A 39 3.93 8.12 -21.03
C HIS A 39 4.71 7.46 -22.16
N PHE A 40 5.34 8.30 -22.99
CA PHE A 40 6.44 7.85 -23.83
C PHE A 40 7.52 7.27 -22.90
N ILE A 41 7.75 5.96 -22.99
CA ILE A 41 8.92 5.33 -22.39
C ILE A 41 10.12 5.78 -23.22
N SER A 42 10.71 6.91 -22.84
CA SER A 42 12.04 7.31 -23.27
C SER A 42 13.04 6.33 -22.65
N SER A 43 14.01 5.90 -23.45
CA SER A 43 15.06 4.90 -23.17
C SER A 43 15.32 4.60 -21.69
N TYR A 44 15.09 3.35 -21.30
CA TYR A 44 15.43 2.81 -19.98
C TYR A 44 16.95 2.86 -19.77
N ASP A 45 17.42 3.83 -18.99
CA ASP A 45 18.79 3.84 -18.46
C ASP A 45 18.79 3.19 -17.06
N PRO A 46 19.39 2.00 -16.90
CA PRO A 46 19.45 1.29 -15.63
C PRO A 46 20.35 1.97 -14.58
N PHE A 47 20.95 3.13 -14.87
CA PHE A 47 21.76 3.89 -13.92
C PHE A 47 21.18 5.26 -13.57
N SER A 48 20.12 5.71 -14.24
CA SER A 48 19.47 7.01 -13.98
C SER A 48 18.83 7.10 -12.58
N TRP A 49 18.41 5.98 -11.99
CA TRP A 49 17.79 5.95 -10.67
C TRP A 49 18.80 5.93 -9.51
N ILE A 50 20.06 5.52 -9.76
CA ILE A 50 21.09 5.52 -8.71
C ILE A 50 21.40 6.97 -8.26
N SER A 51 21.36 7.92 -9.20
CA SER A 51 21.59 9.34 -8.90
C SER A 51 20.35 10.06 -8.35
N ALA A 52 19.15 9.50 -8.48
CA ALA A 52 17.93 10.06 -7.91
C ALA A 52 17.74 9.65 -6.43
N ILE A 53 18.30 8.51 -6.03
CA ILE A 53 18.24 8.00 -4.64
C ILE A 53 19.39 8.59 -3.79
N ALA A 54 20.49 8.98 -4.42
CA ALA A 54 21.51 9.81 -3.78
C ALA A 54 21.06 11.27 -3.75
N GLY A 55 20.19 11.58 -2.78
CA GLY A 55 19.65 12.91 -2.54
C GLY A 55 20.72 13.99 -2.67
N SER A 56 20.47 14.96 -3.56
CA SER A 56 21.25 16.18 -3.63
C SER A 56 21.29 16.82 -2.24
N GLY A 57 22.48 16.99 -1.68
CA GLY A 57 22.77 17.44 -0.31
C GLY A 57 22.09 18.75 0.11
N GLY A 58 20.81 18.64 0.45
CA GLY A 58 20.00 19.57 1.22
C GLY A 58 19.03 18.73 2.03
N ALA A 59 18.94 18.94 3.33
CA ALA A 59 18.09 18.17 4.24
C ALA A 59 16.60 18.47 3.99
N SER A 60 16.05 18.04 2.85
CA SER A 60 14.63 18.10 2.57
C SER A 60 13.89 17.13 3.48
N SER A 61 12.78 17.56 4.07
CA SER A 61 11.89 16.68 4.81
C SER A 61 11.39 15.56 3.90
N PHE A 62 11.35 14.32 4.41
CA PHE A 62 10.85 13.15 3.70
C PHE A 62 9.67 12.57 4.44
N VAL A 63 8.52 12.43 3.79
CA VAL A 63 7.27 11.97 4.39
C VAL A 63 6.78 10.75 3.63
N ARG A 64 6.61 9.64 4.33
CA ARG A 64 6.10 8.38 3.77
C ARG A 64 4.92 7.86 4.59
N ALA A 65 4.11 7.00 3.97
CA ALA A 65 2.99 6.34 4.62
C ALA A 65 3.05 4.83 4.40
N ALA A 66 2.81 4.08 5.48
CA ALA A 66 2.38 2.69 5.38
C ALA A 66 0.85 2.67 5.35
N VAL A 67 0.29 2.22 4.22
CA VAL A 67 -1.14 2.25 3.94
C VAL A 67 -1.69 0.83 3.99
N LEU A 68 -2.74 0.63 4.77
CA LEU A 68 -3.41 -0.67 4.89
C LEU A 68 -4.94 -0.52 4.92
N TYR A 69 -5.62 -1.58 4.55
CA TYR A 69 -7.06 -1.74 4.75
C TYR A 69 -7.30 -2.64 5.97
N LEU A 70 -8.23 -2.25 6.84
CA LEU A 70 -8.66 -3.06 7.98
C LEU A 70 -10.18 -2.98 8.09
N PRO A 71 -10.94 -4.05 7.78
CA PRO A 71 -12.39 -4.05 7.90
C PRO A 71 -12.82 -3.87 9.36
N SER A 72 -13.80 -3.00 9.60
CA SER A 72 -14.27 -2.61 10.95
C SER A 72 -14.99 -3.74 11.70
N HIS A 73 -15.36 -4.81 10.99
CA HIS A 73 -16.14 -5.93 11.51
C HIS A 73 -15.31 -7.20 11.79
N GLU A 74 -13.98 -7.17 11.57
CA GLU A 74 -13.07 -8.29 11.83
C GLU A 74 -12.11 -7.97 12.98
N PRO A 75 -12.52 -8.23 14.25
CA PRO A 75 -11.72 -7.89 15.43
C PRO A 75 -10.40 -8.68 15.54
N GLU A 76 -10.25 -9.79 14.82
CA GLU A 76 -9.01 -10.56 14.74
C GLU A 76 -7.82 -9.72 14.28
N PHE A 77 -8.03 -8.80 13.33
CA PHE A 77 -6.99 -7.93 12.81
C PHE A 77 -6.55 -6.85 13.80
N GLU A 78 -7.28 -6.63 14.90
CA GLU A 78 -6.85 -5.71 15.96
C GLU A 78 -5.56 -6.18 16.63
N ILE A 79 -5.38 -7.50 16.81
CA ILE A 79 -4.17 -8.05 17.42
C ILE A 79 -2.99 -7.83 16.50
N GLU A 80 -3.16 -8.10 15.21
CA GLU A 80 -2.13 -7.90 14.19
C GLU A 80 -1.76 -6.43 14.08
N PHE A 81 -2.75 -5.54 14.09
CA PHE A 81 -2.52 -4.10 14.07
C PHE A 81 -1.73 -3.61 15.30
N ARG A 82 -1.91 -4.21 16.49
CA ARG A 82 -1.09 -3.89 17.67
C ARG A 82 0.38 -4.20 17.43
N TRP A 83 0.69 -5.32 16.79
CA TRP A 83 2.07 -5.71 16.46
C TRP A 83 2.65 -4.83 15.36
N PHE A 84 1.87 -4.58 14.30
CA PHE A 84 2.23 -3.64 13.25
C PHE A 84 2.59 -2.27 13.82
N ARG A 85 1.70 -1.69 14.62
CA ARG A 85 1.92 -0.38 15.27
C ARG A 85 3.11 -0.41 16.25
N ARG A 86 3.31 -1.50 16.99
CA ARG A 86 4.49 -1.67 17.85
C ARG A 86 5.77 -1.58 17.01
N SER A 87 5.81 -2.29 15.89
CA SER A 87 6.96 -2.28 14.98
C SER A 87 7.24 -0.90 14.40
N TRP A 88 6.19 -0.16 14.04
CA TRP A 88 6.28 1.23 13.62
C TRP A 88 6.93 2.12 14.68
N LEU A 89 6.50 2.02 15.94
CA LEU A 89 7.11 2.77 17.04
C LEU A 89 8.57 2.40 17.28
N GLU A 90 8.94 1.13 17.10
CA GLU A 90 10.34 0.70 17.21
C GLU A 90 11.19 1.22 16.05
N MET A 91 10.70 1.15 14.82
CA MET A 91 11.35 1.71 13.63
C MET A 91 11.61 3.21 13.77
N GLN A 92 10.68 3.96 14.37
CA GLN A 92 10.81 5.40 14.57
C GLN A 92 12.02 5.80 15.43
N LYS A 93 12.50 4.92 16.31
CA LYS A 93 13.67 5.20 17.15
C LYS A 93 14.96 5.33 16.34
N ALA A 94 15.00 4.71 15.16
CA ALA A 94 16.13 4.77 14.22
C ALA A 94 15.86 5.69 13.01
N GLU A 95 14.66 6.27 12.93
CA GLU A 95 14.28 7.15 11.83
C GLU A 95 15.05 8.48 11.88
N PRO A 96 15.58 8.97 10.75
CA PRO A 96 16.20 10.30 10.69
C PRO A 96 15.23 11.38 11.16
N SER A 97 15.74 12.43 11.82
CA SER A 97 14.89 13.50 12.39
C SER A 97 14.10 14.30 11.35
N THR A 98 14.52 14.28 10.08
CA THR A 98 13.83 14.91 8.95
C THR A 98 12.82 14.00 8.25
N TRP A 99 12.71 12.75 8.69
CA TRP A 99 11.80 11.76 8.11
C TRP A 99 10.54 11.67 8.95
N ARG A 100 9.42 11.40 8.27
CA ARG A 100 8.14 11.08 8.88
C ARG A 100 7.57 9.83 8.24
N THR A 101 7.10 8.91 9.07
CA THR A 101 6.38 7.71 8.65
C THR A 101 5.01 7.69 9.30
N ASP A 102 3.96 7.85 8.51
CA ASP A 102 2.59 7.70 8.97
C ASP A 102 2.08 6.28 8.79
N ILE A 103 1.09 5.92 9.60
CA ILE A 103 0.19 4.80 9.32
C ILE A 103 -1.11 5.41 8.79
N VAL A 104 -1.56 4.98 7.62
CA VAL A 104 -2.86 5.37 7.05
C VAL A 104 -3.72 4.12 6.94
N VAL A 105 -4.80 4.07 7.70
CA VAL A 105 -5.72 2.94 7.76
C VAL A 105 -7.02 3.32 7.08
N TYR A 106 -7.40 2.57 6.05
CA TYR A 106 -8.74 2.64 5.48
C TYR A 106 -9.61 1.55 6.10
N SER A 107 -10.86 1.89 6.39
CA SER A 107 -11.84 0.98 6.99
C SER A 107 -13.24 1.32 6.49
N ASP A 108 -14.11 0.31 6.43
CA ASP A 108 -15.52 0.43 6.05
C ASP A 108 -16.41 0.94 7.21
N GLY A 109 -15.81 1.24 8.37
CA GLY A 109 -16.50 1.79 9.52
C GLY A 109 -15.56 2.34 10.57
N ASN A 110 -16.14 2.82 11.67
CA ASN A 110 -15.37 3.28 12.83
C ASN A 110 -14.72 2.10 13.54
N SER A 111 -13.52 2.31 14.10
CA SER A 111 -12.84 1.29 14.91
C SER A 111 -12.38 1.87 16.24
N PRO A 112 -13.13 1.64 17.33
CA PRO A 112 -12.73 2.06 18.68
C PRO A 112 -11.37 1.48 19.10
N ALA A 113 -11.00 0.30 18.59
CA ALA A 113 -9.71 -0.32 18.87
C ALA A 113 -8.54 0.46 18.26
N LEU A 114 -8.67 0.92 17.00
CA LEU A 114 -7.67 1.77 16.36
C LEU A 114 -7.60 3.14 17.04
N GLU A 115 -8.74 3.71 17.43
CA GLU A 115 -8.79 4.96 18.20
C GLU A 115 -8.08 4.84 19.55
N ALA A 116 -8.28 3.74 20.28
CA ALA A 116 -7.56 3.44 21.52
C ALA A 116 -6.04 3.28 21.32
N LEU A 117 -5.59 3.07 20.07
CA LEU A 117 -4.19 3.05 19.65
C LEU A 117 -3.73 4.39 19.05
N ASN A 118 -4.47 5.49 19.29
CA ASN A 118 -4.19 6.84 18.80
C ASN A 118 -4.25 6.99 17.27
N CYS A 119 -5.00 6.14 16.58
CA CYS A 119 -5.37 6.38 15.20
C CYS A 119 -6.61 7.28 15.15
N SER A 120 -6.59 8.32 14.33
CA SER A 120 -7.63 9.35 14.39
C SER A 120 -8.38 9.49 13.07
N ALA A 121 -9.72 9.45 13.17
CA ALA A 121 -10.61 9.74 12.04
C ALA A 121 -10.63 11.23 11.66
N THR A 122 -10.20 12.12 12.54
CA THR A 122 -10.31 13.58 12.36
C THR A 122 -8.96 14.28 12.23
N SER A 123 -7.88 13.69 12.77
CA SER A 123 -6.53 14.21 12.59
C SER A 123 -6.07 13.93 11.16
N ARG A 124 -5.60 14.98 10.49
CA ARG A 124 -4.97 14.91 9.17
C ARG A 124 -3.68 15.70 9.22
N ARG A 125 -2.70 15.24 8.46
CA ARG A 125 -1.44 15.96 8.31
C ARG A 125 -1.71 17.29 7.60
N LYS A 126 -1.19 18.38 8.18
CA LYS A 126 -1.32 19.75 7.65
C LYS A 126 0.01 20.27 7.15
N SER A 127 1.11 19.74 7.68
CA SER A 127 2.48 20.09 7.31
C SER A 127 3.35 18.84 7.19
N ARG A 128 4.40 18.95 6.39
CA ARG A 128 5.45 17.91 6.27
C ARG A 128 6.24 17.74 7.57
N ASP A 129 6.26 18.76 8.42
CA ASP A 129 6.99 18.74 9.69
C ASP A 129 6.19 18.12 10.84
N ASP A 130 4.87 17.92 10.65
CA ASP A 130 4.01 17.29 11.65
C ASP A 130 4.62 15.95 12.08
N ALA A 131 4.49 15.61 13.36
CA ALA A 131 4.95 14.33 13.89
C ALA A 131 4.30 13.15 13.16
N ASN A 132 4.87 11.96 13.34
CA ASN A 132 4.31 10.72 12.82
C ASN A 132 2.87 10.53 13.32
N MET A 133 1.93 10.31 12.40
CA MET A 133 0.51 10.20 12.67
C MET A 133 0.01 8.79 12.36
N CYS A 134 -1.00 8.35 13.12
CA CYS A 134 -1.88 7.27 12.69
C CYS A 134 -3.21 7.88 12.24
N ILE A 135 -3.53 7.77 10.96
CA ILE A 135 -4.69 8.37 10.30
C ILE A 135 -5.68 7.25 10.00
N LEU A 136 -6.94 7.45 10.37
CA LEU A 136 -8.04 6.53 10.07
C LEU A 136 -8.99 7.18 9.06
N HIS A 137 -9.33 6.45 8.01
CA HIS A 137 -10.37 6.76 7.03
C HIS A 137 -11.52 5.74 7.18
N PRO A 138 -12.52 6.01 8.03
CA PRO A 138 -13.56 5.04 8.38
C PRO A 138 -14.75 5.00 7.39
N THR A 139 -14.63 5.67 6.24
CA THR A 139 -15.70 5.82 5.25
C THR A 139 -15.34 5.17 3.93
N TYR A 140 -14.45 4.19 3.94
CA TYR A 140 -14.05 3.47 2.74
C TYR A 140 -15.21 2.60 2.22
N THR A 141 -15.50 2.69 0.94
CA THR A 141 -16.49 1.82 0.30
C THR A 141 -15.77 0.65 -0.36
N SER A 142 -16.13 -0.57 0.04
CA SER A 142 -15.60 -1.78 -0.55
C SER A 142 -15.88 -1.86 -2.05
N VAL A 143 -14.89 -2.31 -2.82
CA VAL A 143 -15.02 -2.64 -4.25
C VAL A 143 -15.40 -4.10 -4.45
N TYR A 144 -15.45 -4.91 -3.39
CA TYR A 144 -15.97 -6.27 -3.45
C TYR A 144 -17.44 -6.24 -3.88
N SER A 145 -17.81 -7.10 -4.83
CA SER A 145 -19.18 -7.28 -5.27
C SER A 145 -19.37 -8.65 -5.92
N ASP A 146 -20.61 -9.07 -6.19
CA ASP A 146 -20.87 -10.31 -6.94
C ASP A 146 -20.25 -10.29 -8.35
N ALA A 147 -20.09 -9.10 -8.93
CA ALA A 147 -19.42 -8.90 -10.22
C ALA A 147 -17.88 -8.87 -10.11
N PHE A 148 -17.35 -8.64 -8.91
CA PHE A 148 -15.91 -8.62 -8.62
C PHE A 148 -15.63 -9.26 -7.24
N PRO A 149 -15.74 -10.59 -7.12
CA PRO A 149 -15.69 -11.28 -5.84
C PRO A 149 -14.24 -11.61 -5.44
N TYR A 150 -13.37 -10.59 -5.41
CA TYR A 150 -11.98 -10.76 -4.97
C TYR A 150 -11.82 -10.25 -3.54
N GLU A 151 -11.66 -11.17 -2.59
CA GLU A 151 -11.65 -10.88 -1.14
C GLU A 151 -10.57 -9.88 -0.71
N PHE A 152 -9.42 -9.87 -1.39
CA PHE A 152 -8.33 -8.94 -1.08
C PHE A 152 -8.36 -7.65 -1.90
N ALA A 153 -9.42 -7.41 -2.68
CA ALA A 153 -9.51 -6.23 -3.55
C ALA A 153 -9.33 -4.93 -2.79
N ASP A 154 -9.99 -4.81 -1.65
CA ASP A 154 -10.00 -3.58 -0.87
C ASP A 154 -8.62 -3.20 -0.35
N SER A 155 -7.88 -4.21 0.11
CA SER A 155 -6.49 -4.07 0.58
C SER A 155 -5.53 -3.53 -0.49
N VAL A 156 -5.86 -3.66 -1.77
CA VAL A 156 -5.09 -3.12 -2.88
C VAL A 156 -5.68 -1.79 -3.36
N ASN A 157 -7.00 -1.69 -3.43
CA ASN A 157 -7.70 -0.52 -3.96
C ASN A 157 -7.47 0.74 -3.12
N VAL A 158 -7.22 0.63 -1.81
CA VAL A 158 -6.98 1.78 -0.92
C VAL A 158 -5.84 2.72 -1.33
N VAL A 159 -4.83 2.22 -2.05
CA VAL A 159 -3.75 3.06 -2.59
C VAL A 159 -4.03 3.56 -4.01
N GLY A 160 -5.13 3.13 -4.61
CA GLY A 160 -5.57 3.55 -5.94
C GLY A 160 -6.67 4.61 -5.95
N LEU A 161 -7.09 5.07 -4.77
CA LEU A 161 -8.11 6.08 -4.62
C LEU A 161 -7.58 7.47 -5.04
N ASN A 162 -8.23 8.07 -6.03
CA ASN A 162 -7.93 9.43 -6.47
C ASN A 162 -8.39 10.48 -5.45
N GLY A 163 -7.64 11.57 -5.31
CA GLY A 163 -8.04 12.72 -4.48
C GLY A 163 -8.02 12.44 -2.98
N THR A 164 -7.18 11.50 -2.54
CA THR A 164 -6.96 11.20 -1.13
C THR A 164 -5.85 12.07 -0.55
N ASP A 165 -5.65 12.02 0.76
CA ASP A 165 -4.49 12.63 1.42
C ASP A 165 -3.17 11.93 1.08
N LEU A 166 -3.20 10.84 0.30
CA LEU A 166 -1.99 10.11 -0.09
C LEU A 166 -1.04 10.93 -0.98
N ASP A 167 -1.57 11.91 -1.72
CA ASP A 167 -0.80 12.78 -2.63
C ASP A 167 0.26 13.63 -1.91
N MET A 168 0.17 13.77 -0.59
CA MET A 168 1.12 14.56 0.20
C MET A 168 2.40 13.81 0.58
N TYR A 169 2.40 12.48 0.44
CA TYR A 169 3.51 11.63 0.78
C TYR A 169 4.47 11.50 -0.41
N ASP A 170 5.76 11.51 -0.14
CA ASP A 170 6.78 11.24 -1.16
C ASP A 170 6.79 9.76 -1.54
N TRP A 171 6.39 8.90 -0.60
CA TRP A 171 6.30 7.46 -0.83
C TRP A 171 5.15 6.82 -0.06
N VAL A 172 4.42 5.95 -0.76
CA VAL A 172 3.33 5.16 -0.22
C VAL A 172 3.71 3.69 -0.31
N LEU A 173 3.71 3.00 0.83
CA LEU A 173 3.86 1.56 0.94
C LEU A 173 2.51 0.95 1.26
N ARG A 174 1.87 0.30 0.28
CA ARG A 174 0.75 -0.59 0.55
C ARG A 174 1.28 -1.79 1.34
N THR A 175 0.68 -2.10 2.47
CA THR A 175 1.08 -3.21 3.33
C THR A 175 -0.12 -3.95 3.90
N ASP A 176 0.10 -5.20 4.30
CA ASP A 176 -0.86 -5.99 5.06
C ASP A 176 -0.66 -5.75 6.57
N VAL A 177 -1.71 -5.99 7.36
CA VAL A 177 -1.71 -5.70 8.80
C VAL A 177 -0.82 -6.67 9.61
N ASP A 178 -0.52 -7.85 9.07
CA ASP A 178 0.32 -8.90 9.65
C ASP A 178 1.82 -8.71 9.39
N THR A 179 2.22 -7.55 8.88
CA THR A 179 3.61 -7.21 8.58
C THR A 179 4.33 -6.49 9.73
N PHE A 180 5.66 -6.50 9.70
CA PHE A 180 6.50 -5.72 10.62
C PHE A 180 7.30 -4.67 9.85
N LEU A 181 7.26 -3.43 10.32
CA LEU A 181 8.16 -2.38 9.87
C LEU A 181 9.50 -2.51 10.60
N THR A 182 10.60 -2.47 9.84
CA THR A 182 11.96 -2.56 10.36
C THR A 182 12.77 -1.32 9.94
N PRO A 183 13.78 -0.91 10.73
CA PRO A 183 14.73 0.15 10.37
C PRO A 183 15.44 -0.07 9.03
#